data_AF-A0A1W2AEB0-F1
#
_entry.id   AF-A0A1W2AEB0-F1
#
_cell.length_a   1.000
_cell.length_b   1.000
_cell.length_c   1.000
_cell.angle_alpha   90.00
_cell.angle_beta   90.00
_cell.angle_gamma   90.00
#
_symmetry.space_group_name_H-M   'P 1'
#
loop_
_entity.id
_entity.type
_entity.pdbx_description
1 polymer ?
#
loop_
_entity_poly.entity_id
_entity_poly.type
_entity_poly.pdbx_seq_one_letter_code
_entity_poly.pdbx_strand_id
1 'polypeptide(L)'
;MNEFLKNLRNPQRSQKSRFSATTRKGAEGNFHPSVDKRRNKERRSSQPPSFDDLTQESDTLIQALPTIKAHLTTISTAVERMCETGEKLAETQAELHRAITCFFNNVNDILTEKVVPQGATGDIFQEKGNTTAPPPLDGERFTKAEVIRLIQEMREKRCTFGEIALELKARGIPTFSGRGEWHAQTIHRLCRK
;
A
#
# COMPACT_ATOMS: atom_id res chain seq x y z
N MET A 1 -3.20 -15.11 -24.23
CA MET A 1 -1.90 -15.39 -23.56
C MET A 1 -0.71 -15.49 -24.54
N ASN A 2 -0.74 -14.81 -25.71
CA ASN A 2 0.30 -14.90 -26.75
C ASN A 2 1.04 -13.58 -27.05
N GLU A 3 0.62 -12.46 -26.45
CA GLU A 3 1.25 -11.14 -26.65
C GLU A 3 2.54 -11.00 -25.84
N PHE A 4 2.59 -11.59 -24.64
CA PHE A 4 3.73 -11.46 -23.73
C PHE A 4 5.00 -12.17 -24.27
N LEU A 5 4.83 -13.32 -24.93
CA LEU A 5 5.93 -14.07 -25.52
C LEU A 5 6.48 -13.44 -26.82
N LYS A 6 5.69 -12.62 -27.52
CA LYS A 6 6.16 -11.90 -28.71
C LYS A 6 7.19 -10.82 -28.35
N ASN A 7 7.04 -10.16 -27.20
CA ASN A 7 7.98 -9.13 -26.74
C ASN A 7 9.33 -9.69 -26.26
N LEU A 8 9.41 -10.98 -25.94
CA LEU A 8 10.66 -11.64 -25.51
C LEU A 8 11.54 -12.14 -26.66
N ARG A 9 10.99 -12.24 -27.88
CA ARG A 9 11.68 -12.86 -29.02
C ARG A 9 12.37 -11.87 -29.96
N ASN A 10 12.29 -10.56 -29.70
CA ASN A 10 12.88 -9.54 -30.56
C ASN A 10 13.69 -8.51 -29.75
N PRO A 11 15.00 -8.74 -29.51
CA PRO A 11 15.85 -7.81 -28.78
C PRO A 11 16.26 -6.57 -29.62
N GLN A 12 15.82 -6.44 -30.87
CA GLN A 12 16.23 -5.36 -31.78
C GLN A 12 15.34 -4.10 -31.75
N ARG A 13 14.32 -4.02 -30.89
CA ARG A 13 13.46 -2.82 -30.77
C ARG A 13 13.78 -1.93 -29.55
N SER A 14 15.03 -1.93 -29.12
CA SER A 14 15.60 -0.92 -28.20
C SER A 14 16.32 0.18 -29.00
N GLN A 15 15.59 1.04 -29.71
CA GLN A 15 16.17 2.18 -30.42
C GLN A 15 15.23 3.38 -30.34
N LYS A 16 15.30 4.12 -29.23
CA LYS A 16 15.18 5.58 -29.17
C LYS A 16 15.82 6.08 -27.87
N SER A 17 17.14 5.94 -27.82
CA SER A 17 18.02 6.76 -26.99
C SER A 17 18.66 7.80 -27.92
N ARG A 18 18.36 9.08 -27.72
CA ARG A 18 19.19 10.19 -28.22
C ARG A 18 19.31 11.26 -27.14
N PHE A 19 19.84 10.86 -25.99
CA PHE A 19 20.48 11.76 -25.03
C PHE A 19 21.62 11.00 -24.36
N SER A 20 22.81 11.08 -24.94
CA SER A 20 24.10 10.97 -24.23
C SER A 20 25.22 11.09 -25.24
N ALA A 21 25.88 12.24 -25.28
CA ALA A 21 27.22 12.37 -25.82
C ALA A 21 28.06 13.04 -24.74
N THR A 22 28.51 12.22 -23.79
CA THR A 22 29.54 12.58 -22.81
C THR A 22 30.86 12.77 -23.56
N THR A 23 31.40 13.98 -23.48
CA THR A 23 32.80 14.29 -23.83
C THR A 23 33.76 13.49 -22.96
N ARG A 24 34.36 12.43 -23.51
CA ARG A 24 35.64 11.90 -23.00
C ARG A 24 36.76 12.42 -23.90
N LYS A 25 37.56 13.32 -23.33
CA LYS A 25 38.78 13.90 -23.86
C LYS A 25 39.84 12.79 -23.94
N GLY A 26 40.14 12.31 -25.15
CA GLY A 26 41.36 11.57 -25.43
C GLY A 26 42.50 12.56 -25.59
N ALA A 27 43.58 12.36 -24.84
CA ALA A 27 44.84 13.03 -25.08
C ALA A 27 45.43 12.54 -26.41
N GLU A 28 46.18 13.43 -27.05
CA GLU A 28 46.93 13.25 -28.31
C GLU A 28 46.18 13.64 -29.59
N GLY A 29 46.59 14.79 -30.12
CA GLY A 29 46.18 15.28 -31.43
C GLY A 29 46.24 16.79 -31.53
N ASN A 30 47.35 17.31 -32.03
CA ASN A 30 47.64 18.69 -32.42
C ASN A 30 46.40 19.61 -32.55
N PHE A 31 46.16 20.43 -31.52
CA PHE A 31 45.18 21.51 -31.59
C PHE A 31 45.86 22.76 -32.17
N HIS A 32 45.65 23.03 -33.45
CA HIS A 32 45.92 24.34 -34.02
C HIS A 32 45.02 25.38 -33.32
N PRO A 33 45.55 26.49 -32.77
CA PRO A 33 44.71 27.56 -32.26
C PRO A 33 44.09 28.25 -33.47
N SER A 34 42.89 27.82 -33.84
CA SER A 34 42.05 28.59 -34.74
C SER A 34 41.84 29.93 -34.06
N VAL A 35 42.40 30.98 -34.67
CA VAL A 35 42.24 32.37 -34.27
C VAL A 35 40.76 32.69 -34.44
N ASP A 36 40.01 32.47 -33.37
CA ASP A 36 38.59 32.74 -33.25
C ASP A 36 38.41 34.25 -33.41
N LYS A 37 38.23 34.68 -34.66
CA LYS A 37 37.81 36.04 -35.03
C LYS A 37 36.37 36.21 -34.54
N ARG A 38 36.18 36.31 -33.22
CA ARG A 38 34.94 36.81 -32.63
C ARG A 38 34.82 38.27 -33.02
N ARG A 39 34.10 38.48 -34.12
CA ARG A 39 33.53 39.75 -34.55
C ARG A 39 32.88 40.40 -33.34
N ASN A 40 33.53 41.44 -32.86
CA ASN A 40 33.08 42.34 -31.81
C ASN A 40 31.91 43.20 -32.35
N LYS A 41 30.76 42.57 -32.64
CA LYS A 41 29.55 43.23 -33.17
C LYS A 41 28.44 43.39 -32.12
N GLU A 42 28.79 43.28 -30.84
CA GLU A 42 27.88 43.50 -29.71
C GLU A 42 28.09 44.86 -29.01
N ARG A 43 28.92 45.75 -29.57
CA ARG A 43 29.20 47.07 -28.97
C ARG A 43 28.26 48.21 -29.39
N ARG A 44 27.08 47.94 -29.95
CA ARG A 44 26.09 49.00 -30.22
C ARG A 44 24.68 48.59 -29.83
N SER A 45 24.09 49.47 -29.01
CA SER A 45 22.67 49.59 -28.67
C SER A 45 22.19 48.90 -27.39
N SER A 46 22.86 49.15 -26.26
CA SER A 46 22.15 49.27 -24.98
C SER A 46 21.43 50.62 -24.94
N GLN A 47 20.25 50.71 -25.57
CA GLN A 47 19.28 51.70 -25.10
C GLN A 47 18.87 51.28 -23.68
N PRO A 48 18.77 52.22 -22.71
CA PRO A 48 18.17 51.90 -21.43
C PRO A 48 16.74 51.38 -21.70
N PRO A 49 16.32 50.28 -21.06
CA PRO A 49 14.96 49.79 -21.21
C PRO A 49 14.00 50.92 -20.84
N SER A 50 13.02 51.15 -21.71
CA SER A 50 11.95 52.11 -21.45
C SER A 50 11.26 51.73 -20.16
N PHE A 51 10.95 52.71 -19.31
CA PHE A 51 10.30 52.50 -18.01
C PHE A 51 8.91 51.82 -18.15
N ASP A 52 8.30 51.89 -19.33
CA ASP A 52 7.06 51.19 -19.70
C ASP A 52 7.21 49.67 -19.87
N ASP A 53 8.43 49.14 -20.08
CA ASP A 53 8.64 47.69 -20.26
C ASP A 53 8.58 46.95 -18.90
N LEU A 54 9.00 47.64 -17.83
CA LEU A 54 8.96 47.15 -16.45
C LEU A 54 7.53 47.04 -15.89
N THR A 55 6.63 47.94 -16.30
CA THR A 55 5.23 47.88 -15.88
C THR A 55 4.51 46.71 -16.54
N GLN A 56 4.79 46.46 -17.82
CA GLN A 56 4.21 45.34 -18.56
C GLN A 56 4.66 43.97 -18.02
N GLU A 57 5.94 43.80 -17.67
CA GLU A 57 6.40 42.58 -16.99
C GLU A 57 5.72 42.40 -15.62
N SER A 58 5.55 43.49 -14.85
CA SER A 58 4.89 43.43 -13.54
C SER A 58 3.43 42.97 -13.63
N ASP A 59 2.69 43.42 -14.65
CA ASP A 59 1.30 43.05 -14.87
C ASP A 59 1.15 41.57 -15.27
N THR A 60 2.07 41.05 -16.09
CA THR A 60 2.08 39.61 -16.42
C THR A 60 2.34 38.74 -15.20
N LEU A 61 3.20 39.21 -14.28
CA LEU A 61 3.50 38.51 -13.04
C LEU A 61 2.31 38.52 -12.08
N ILE A 62 1.62 39.66 -11.96
CA ILE A 62 0.38 39.79 -11.18
C ILE A 62 -0.72 38.86 -11.73
N GLN A 63 -0.84 38.74 -13.06
CA GLN A 63 -1.80 37.81 -13.68
C GLN A 63 -1.41 36.34 -13.50
N ALA A 64 -0.12 36.01 -13.44
CA ALA A 64 0.34 34.64 -13.27
C ALA A 64 0.22 34.13 -11.81
N LEU A 65 0.26 35.03 -10.82
CA LEU A 65 0.23 34.67 -9.40
C LEU A 65 -0.99 33.81 -8.98
N PRO A 66 -2.24 34.11 -9.40
CA PRO A 66 -3.39 33.25 -9.11
C PRO A 66 -3.24 31.84 -9.66
N THR A 67 -2.71 31.70 -10.88
CA THR A 67 -2.48 30.41 -11.54
C THR A 67 -1.41 29.61 -10.81
N ILE A 68 -0.29 30.25 -10.44
CA ILE A 68 0.77 29.64 -9.63
C ILE A 68 0.19 29.16 -8.29
N LYS A 69 -0.61 30.01 -7.62
CA LYS A 69 -1.27 29.64 -6.36
C LYS A 69 -2.18 28.43 -6.53
N ALA A 70 -3.00 28.38 -7.59
CA ALA A 70 -3.88 27.25 -7.86
C ALA A 70 -3.11 25.94 -8.15
N HIS A 71 -1.97 26.03 -8.83
CA HIS A 71 -1.10 24.86 -9.03
C HIS A 71 -0.44 24.41 -7.73
N LEU A 72 0.04 25.33 -6.89
CA LEU A 72 0.63 25.00 -5.59
C LEU A 72 -0.39 24.33 -4.65
N THR A 73 -1.64 24.80 -4.62
CA THR A 73 -2.69 24.13 -3.83
C THR A 73 -3.00 22.74 -4.37
N THR A 74 -3.06 22.59 -5.70
CA THR A 74 -3.26 21.26 -6.32
C THR A 74 -2.13 20.31 -5.96
N ILE A 75 -0.87 20.76 -6.05
CA ILE A 75 0.30 19.97 -5.66
C ILE A 75 0.24 19.59 -4.17
N SER A 76 -0.10 20.54 -3.29
CA SER A 76 -0.24 20.27 -1.85
C SER A 76 -1.24 19.14 -1.58
N THR A 77 -2.44 19.24 -2.16
CA THR A 77 -3.48 18.20 -1.97
C THR A 77 -3.09 16.86 -2.58
N ALA A 78 -2.30 16.85 -3.66
CA ALA A 78 -1.80 15.61 -4.26
C ALA A 78 -0.74 14.96 -3.36
N VAL A 79 0.16 15.75 -2.77
CA VAL A 79 1.17 15.27 -1.82
C VAL A 79 0.51 14.72 -0.56
N GLU A 80 -0.50 15.38 -0.01
CA GLU A 80 -1.27 14.89 1.15
C GLU A 80 -1.87 13.51 0.87
N ARG A 81 -2.54 13.34 -0.28
CA ARG A 81 -3.09 12.03 -0.68
C ARG A 81 -2.01 10.97 -0.87
N MET A 82 -0.87 11.34 -1.45
CA MET A 82 0.26 10.41 -1.60
C MET A 82 0.78 9.96 -0.23
N CYS A 83 0.91 10.87 0.74
CA CYS A 83 1.30 10.54 2.10
C CYS A 83 0.31 9.59 2.78
N GLU A 84 -1.01 9.86 2.68
CA GLU A 84 -2.05 8.97 3.22
C GLU A 84 -1.98 7.56 2.61
N THR A 85 -1.75 7.46 1.29
CA THR A 85 -1.60 6.14 0.64
C THR A 85 -0.30 5.44 1.05
N GLY A 86 0.78 6.20 1.26
CA GLY A 86 2.06 5.68 1.72
C GLY A 86 1.99 5.14 3.15
N GLU A 87 1.29 5.83 4.04
CA GLU A 87 1.06 5.39 5.42
C GLU A 87 0.29 4.08 5.48
N LYS A 88 -0.82 3.97 4.73
CA LYS A 88 -1.59 2.72 4.62
C LYS A 88 -0.76 1.57 4.06
N LEU A 89 0.07 1.83 3.05
CA LEU A 89 0.95 0.80 2.50
C LEU A 89 1.96 0.32 3.55
N ALA A 90 2.60 1.25 4.27
CA ALA A 90 3.54 0.93 5.34
C ALA A 90 2.88 0.13 6.47
N GLU A 91 1.64 0.47 6.85
CA GLU A 91 0.86 -0.24 7.86
C GLU A 91 0.58 -1.69 7.44
N THR A 92 0.06 -1.92 6.22
CA THR A 92 -0.19 -3.28 5.72
C THR A 92 1.09 -4.10 5.59
N GLN A 93 2.20 -3.47 5.22
CA GLN A 93 3.49 -4.13 5.16
C GLN A 93 3.98 -4.54 6.56
N ALA A 94 3.82 -3.68 7.57
CA ALA A 94 4.15 -3.99 8.96
C ALA A 94 3.30 -5.16 9.50
N GLU A 95 2.00 -5.17 9.21
CA GLU A 95 1.10 -6.26 9.58
C GLU A 95 1.50 -7.59 8.93
N LEU A 96 1.86 -7.57 7.65
CA LEU A 96 2.37 -8.73 6.94
C LEU A 96 3.67 -9.26 7.56
N HIS A 97 4.63 -8.38 7.88
CA HIS A 97 5.87 -8.78 8.55
C HIS A 97 5.62 -9.38 9.93
N ARG A 98 4.65 -8.83 10.67
CA ARG A 98 4.23 -9.38 11.96
C ARG A 98 3.63 -10.78 11.79
N ALA A 99 2.71 -10.97 10.85
CA ALA A 99 2.08 -12.27 10.59
C ALA A 99 3.12 -13.33 10.17
N ILE A 100 4.07 -12.96 9.31
CA ILE A 100 5.18 -13.83 8.89
C ILE A 100 6.06 -14.20 10.09
N THR A 101 6.40 -13.23 10.93
CA THR A 101 7.23 -13.47 12.13
C THR A 101 6.53 -14.43 13.09
N CYS A 102 5.24 -14.23 13.36
CA CYS A 102 4.44 -15.17 14.16
C CYS A 102 4.44 -16.56 13.53
N PHE A 103 4.22 -16.67 12.22
CA PHE A 103 4.26 -17.96 11.52
C PHE A 103 5.59 -18.68 11.71
N PHE A 104 6.72 -18.01 11.49
CA PHE A 104 8.03 -18.63 11.66
C PHE A 104 8.35 -18.99 13.10
N ASN A 105 7.92 -18.18 14.07
CA ASN A 105 8.07 -18.53 15.49
C ASN A 105 7.30 -19.82 15.81
N ASN A 106 6.05 -19.93 15.38
CA ASN A 106 5.25 -21.13 15.59
C ASN A 106 5.88 -22.37 14.91
N VAL A 107 6.42 -22.22 13.71
CA VAL A 107 7.13 -23.30 13.00
C VAL A 107 8.41 -23.69 13.73
N ASN A 108 9.17 -22.71 14.24
CA ASN A 108 10.38 -22.97 14.99
C ASN A 108 10.09 -23.66 16.34
N ASP A 109 8.99 -23.30 17.00
CA ASP A 109 8.55 -23.95 18.24
C ASP A 109 8.20 -25.43 18.01
N ILE A 110 7.55 -25.75 16.89
CA ILE A 110 7.28 -27.13 16.46
C ILE A 110 8.59 -27.88 16.15
N LEU A 111 9.51 -27.26 15.42
CA LEU A 111 10.75 -27.90 14.96
C LEU A 111 11.79 -28.11 16.07
N THR A 112 11.80 -27.25 17.09
CA THR A 112 12.75 -27.32 18.19
C THR A 112 12.27 -28.17 19.36
N GLU A 113 11.11 -28.82 19.22
CA GLU A 113 10.55 -29.79 20.18
C GLU A 113 10.44 -29.24 21.62
N LYS A 114 10.41 -27.90 21.77
CA LYS A 114 10.10 -27.21 23.03
C LYS A 114 8.60 -27.27 23.37
N VAL A 115 7.95 -28.38 23.05
CA VAL A 115 6.58 -28.65 23.48
C VAL A 115 6.65 -29.23 24.89
N VAL A 116 6.84 -28.35 25.88
CA VAL A 116 6.24 -28.58 27.20
C VAL A 116 4.77 -28.20 27.04
N PRO A 117 3.81 -29.11 27.28
CA PRO A 117 2.41 -28.74 27.31
C PRO A 117 2.16 -27.93 28.59
N GLN A 118 2.33 -26.60 28.52
CA GLN A 118 1.84 -25.70 29.55
C GLN A 118 0.34 -25.49 29.36
N GLY A 119 -0.47 -26.26 30.06
CA GLY A 119 -1.77 -25.76 30.47
C GLY A 119 -1.57 -24.69 31.55
N ALA A 120 -2.05 -23.47 31.27
CA ALA A 120 -2.22 -22.31 32.18
C ALA A 120 -0.92 -21.71 32.76
N THR A 121 -0.44 -20.56 32.29
CA THR A 121 -1.18 -19.29 32.13
C THR A 121 -0.84 -18.57 30.82
N GLY A 122 -1.86 -18.39 29.98
CA GLY A 122 -1.88 -17.44 28.86
C GLY A 122 -1.44 -18.02 27.52
N ASP A 123 -2.43 -18.23 26.64
CA ASP A 123 -2.27 -18.35 25.17
C ASP A 123 -1.33 -19.46 24.64
N ILE A 124 -1.88 -20.66 24.42
CA ILE A 124 -1.16 -21.79 23.80
C ILE A 124 -1.93 -22.45 22.65
N PHE A 125 -1.12 -22.80 21.64
CA PHE A 125 -1.32 -23.49 20.37
C PHE A 125 -1.69 -24.98 20.43
N GLN A 126 -2.24 -25.49 19.30
CA GLN A 126 -2.03 -26.81 18.65
C GLN A 126 -2.60 -28.09 19.32
N GLU A 127 -3.01 -29.17 18.63
CA GLU A 127 -2.69 -29.69 17.30
C GLU A 127 -3.77 -30.70 16.76
N LYS A 128 -3.52 -31.19 15.53
CA LYS A 128 -4.28 -32.07 14.63
C LYS A 128 -4.58 -33.50 15.12
N GLY A 129 -5.65 -34.11 14.57
CA GLY A 129 -5.55 -35.44 13.94
C GLY A 129 -6.54 -36.54 14.33
N ASN A 130 -7.51 -36.79 13.43
CA ASN A 130 -8.22 -38.04 13.14
C ASN A 130 -9.18 -38.70 14.15
N THR A 131 -10.45 -38.76 13.70
CA THR A 131 -11.39 -39.88 13.76
C THR A 131 -11.46 -40.66 15.07
N THR A 132 -12.36 -40.25 15.96
CA THR A 132 -13.44 -41.06 16.57
C THR A 132 -14.23 -40.07 17.43
N ALA A 133 -15.52 -39.86 17.17
CA ALA A 133 -16.38 -39.16 18.13
C ALA A 133 -16.33 -39.95 19.45
N PRO A 134 -15.87 -39.39 20.60
CA PRO A 134 -16.67 -38.59 21.55
C PRO A 134 -15.76 -37.63 22.40
N PRO A 135 -16.13 -36.98 23.54
CA PRO A 135 -17.40 -36.80 24.25
C PRO A 135 -17.83 -35.29 24.36
N PRO A 136 -19.02 -34.97 24.88
CA PRO A 136 -19.46 -33.59 25.03
C PRO A 136 -18.61 -32.91 26.11
N LEU A 137 -17.80 -31.93 25.72
CA LEU A 137 -17.26 -30.97 26.67
C LEU A 137 -18.42 -30.05 27.06
N ASP A 138 -19.06 -30.42 28.16
CA ASP A 138 -19.97 -29.58 28.91
C ASP A 138 -19.34 -28.19 29.10
N GLY A 139 -20.06 -27.15 28.68
CA GLY A 139 -20.41 -26.16 29.68
C GLY A 139 -20.43 -24.69 29.31
N GLU A 140 -19.82 -24.23 28.21
CA GLU A 140 -20.02 -22.83 27.81
C GLU A 140 -21.27 -22.73 26.92
N ARG A 141 -22.43 -22.93 27.56
CA ARG A 141 -23.73 -22.70 26.95
C ARG A 141 -23.89 -21.21 26.71
N PHE A 142 -23.31 -20.70 25.61
CA PHE A 142 -23.62 -19.36 25.14
C PHE A 142 -25.12 -19.22 25.02
N THR A 143 -25.72 -18.36 25.85
CA THR A 143 -27.15 -18.17 25.81
C THR A 143 -27.52 -17.49 24.49
N LYS A 144 -28.73 -17.73 23.98
CA LYS A 144 -29.17 -17.08 22.72
C LYS A 144 -29.05 -15.56 22.80
N ALA A 145 -29.27 -15.00 24.00
CA ALA A 145 -29.13 -13.58 24.27
C ALA A 145 -27.68 -13.10 24.16
N GLU A 146 -26.72 -13.85 24.71
CA GLU A 146 -25.28 -13.53 24.59
C GLU A 146 -24.80 -13.53 23.15
N VAL A 147 -25.22 -14.53 22.36
CA VAL A 147 -24.85 -14.62 20.94
C VAL A 147 -25.42 -13.42 20.17
N ILE A 148 -26.67 -13.03 20.43
CA ILE A 148 -27.28 -11.85 19.79
C ILE A 148 -26.57 -10.57 20.22
N ARG A 149 -26.23 -10.42 21.50
CA ARG A 149 -25.50 -9.27 22.02
C ARG A 149 -24.12 -9.14 21.38
N LEU A 150 -23.41 -10.26 21.25
CA LEU A 150 -22.11 -10.32 20.57
C LEU A 150 -22.23 -9.89 19.10
N ILE A 151 -23.25 -10.38 18.39
CA ILE A 151 -23.51 -9.98 17.00
C ILE A 151 -23.78 -8.46 16.93
N GLN A 152 -24.58 -7.90 17.84
CA GLN A 152 -24.87 -6.46 17.87
C GLN A 152 -23.62 -5.63 18.17
N GLU A 153 -22.81 -6.02 19.15
CA GLU A 153 -21.56 -5.34 19.48
C GLU A 153 -20.59 -5.31 18.29
N MET A 154 -20.46 -6.43 17.56
CA MET A 154 -19.65 -6.46 16.35
C MET A 154 -20.22 -5.60 15.22
N ARG A 155 -21.54 -5.42 15.15
CA ARG A 155 -22.18 -4.51 14.19
C ARG A 155 -21.95 -3.05 14.54
N GLU A 156 -21.94 -2.70 15.83
CA GLU A 156 -21.54 -1.37 16.31
C GLU A 156 -20.08 -1.07 15.93
N LYS A 157 -19.20 -2.08 16.01
CA LYS A 157 -17.80 -2.04 15.56
C LYS A 157 -17.62 -2.06 14.03
N ARG A 158 -18.71 -1.92 13.26
CA ARG A 158 -18.73 -1.91 11.77
C ARG A 158 -18.20 -3.19 11.09
N CYS A 159 -18.14 -4.33 11.80
CA CYS A 159 -17.74 -5.59 11.19
C CYS A 159 -18.73 -6.06 10.12
N THR A 160 -18.22 -6.70 9.07
CA THR A 160 -19.04 -7.30 8.01
C THR A 160 -19.75 -8.56 8.51
N PHE A 161 -20.86 -8.95 7.88
CA PHE A 161 -21.58 -10.17 8.27
C PHE A 161 -20.74 -11.44 8.11
N GLY A 162 -19.76 -11.42 7.20
CA GLY A 162 -18.80 -12.51 7.02
C GLY A 162 -17.82 -12.61 8.19
N GLU A 163 -17.26 -11.48 8.61
CA GLU A 163 -16.36 -11.41 9.79
C GLU A 163 -17.05 -11.88 11.06
N ILE A 164 -18.31 -11.49 11.28
CA ILE A 164 -19.08 -11.93 12.44
C ILE A 164 -19.30 -13.45 12.42
N ALA A 165 -19.59 -14.02 11.24
CA ALA A 165 -19.75 -15.47 11.11
C ALA A 165 -18.44 -16.23 11.37
N LEU A 166 -17.31 -15.70 10.91
CA LEU A 166 -15.99 -16.25 11.19
C LEU A 166 -15.65 -16.17 12.68
N GLU A 167 -15.97 -15.06 13.34
CA GLU A 167 -15.74 -14.87 14.78
C GLU A 167 -16.57 -15.85 15.62
N LEU A 168 -17.85 -16.03 15.29
CA LEU A 168 -18.71 -17.00 15.98
C LEU A 168 -18.23 -18.43 15.76
N LYS A 169 -17.68 -18.74 14.59
CA LYS A 169 -17.05 -20.02 14.31
C LYS A 169 -15.75 -20.20 15.09
N ALA A 170 -14.90 -19.17 15.15
CA ALA A 170 -13.64 -19.18 15.89
C ALA A 170 -13.86 -19.38 17.39
N ARG A 171 -14.95 -18.81 17.93
CA ARG A 171 -15.39 -18.99 19.33
C ARG A 171 -16.09 -20.32 19.59
N GLY A 172 -16.23 -21.20 18.59
CA GLY A 172 -16.88 -22.51 18.74
C GLY A 172 -18.38 -22.43 19.05
N ILE A 173 -19.02 -21.28 18.79
CA ILE A 173 -20.44 -21.10 19.09
C ILE A 173 -21.26 -21.86 18.05
N PRO A 174 -22.05 -22.87 18.43
CA PRO A 174 -22.91 -23.58 17.48
C PRO A 174 -24.03 -22.67 16.97
N THR A 175 -24.52 -22.93 15.76
CA THR A 175 -25.70 -22.21 15.25
C THR A 175 -26.93 -22.50 16.12
N PHE A 176 -27.93 -21.62 16.10
CA PHE A 176 -29.16 -21.83 16.87
C PHE A 176 -29.95 -23.11 16.49
N SER A 177 -29.70 -23.66 15.30
CA SER A 177 -30.27 -24.92 14.85
C SER A 177 -29.46 -26.14 15.32
N GLY A 178 -28.27 -25.95 15.89
CA GLY A 178 -27.34 -27.03 16.23
C GLY A 178 -26.82 -27.82 15.03
N ARG A 179 -27.01 -27.30 13.81
CA ARG A 179 -26.63 -27.96 12.56
C ARG A 179 -25.82 -27.00 11.71
N GLY A 180 -24.59 -27.39 11.40
CA GLY A 180 -23.70 -26.63 10.51
C GLY A 180 -23.06 -25.39 11.16
N GLU A 181 -22.37 -24.63 10.31
CA GLU A 181 -21.56 -23.47 10.70
C GLU A 181 -22.32 -22.15 10.52
N TRP A 182 -21.79 -21.08 11.16
CA TRP A 182 -22.30 -19.74 10.93
C TRP A 182 -21.99 -19.26 9.50
N HIS A 183 -22.99 -18.66 8.86
CA HIS A 183 -22.87 -18.05 7.53
C HIS A 183 -23.33 -16.60 7.59
N ALA A 184 -22.73 -15.75 6.76
CA ALA A 184 -23.08 -14.32 6.67
C ALA A 184 -24.59 -14.10 6.44
N GLN A 185 -25.24 -14.96 5.66
CA GLN A 185 -26.68 -14.90 5.42
C GLN A 185 -27.50 -15.11 6.70
N THR A 186 -27.06 -16.00 7.58
CA THR A 186 -27.73 -16.27 8.87
C THR A 186 -27.62 -15.07 9.80
N ILE A 187 -26.43 -14.45 9.88
CA ILE A 187 -26.22 -13.22 10.66
C ILE A 187 -27.10 -12.08 10.13
N HIS A 188 -27.12 -11.89 8.81
CA HIS A 188 -27.96 -10.87 8.18
C HIS A 188 -29.45 -11.04 8.52
N ARG A 189 -29.96 -12.28 8.53
CA ARG A 189 -31.35 -12.57 8.94
C ARG A 189 -31.61 -12.24 10.41
N LEU A 190 -30.62 -12.43 11.28
CA LEU A 190 -30.74 -12.13 12.72
C LEU A 190 -30.70 -10.63 12.99
N CYS A 191 -29.92 -9.85 12.24
CA CYS A 191 -29.86 -8.40 12.39
C CYS A 191 -31.06 -7.65 11.78
N ARG A 192 -31.89 -8.31 10.96
CA ARG A 192 -33.09 -7.72 10.32
C ARG A 192 -34.37 -7.92 11.17
N LYS A 193 -34.33 -8.77 12.18
CA LYS A 193 -35.41 -8.95 13.15
C LYS A 193 -35.31 -7.90 14.25
#